data_AF-A0A327ZNS6-F1
#
_entry.id   AF-A0A327ZNS6-F1
#
_cell.length_a   1.000
_cell.length_b   1.000
_cell.length_c   1.000
_cell.angle_alpha   90.00
_cell.angle_beta   90.00
_cell.angle_gamma   90.00
#
_symmetry.space_group_name_H-M   'P 1'
#
loop_
_entity.id
_entity.type
_entity.pdbx_description
1 polymer ?
#
loop_
_entity_poly.entity_id
_entity_poly.type
_entity_poly.pdbx_seq_one_letter_code
_entity_poly.pdbx_strand_id
1 'polypeptide(L)'
;MTSAVTLGTGAVTRQADTIGGMRIRRTLAVLFAGLATATAVGVVHAADAVDAVYPAPHPFPLAPPGAAVTDPRPTVAVLLGPAGANAADVLAPFETLAVSGRYRVVTVAESRDPVPLTGGLDLVPDHTFADVGDVDWIVVPEVQEAGSPRLRPAVDWLRQRHAGGARILGVCAGTALLARTGLLADRPATSSWLALYGLERQYPDVRWTRGVRYVDDGRIITTAAVLSGVDGALRIIERDHGVDAARQAAAAVRWPGYHPGGPTSIDAAHPVPADAIALLNVGFRDPVRAGVLLTPGVGEIELASVFRTYTQLSYVARLTSVTADGQPIRSRHGLTFVPRTAVTGGYDRLLVPGQDAARTHAVDVAWKPVYVHSRAGFPFDGTLRDLAATTDAPTARWVAKTLEYRADDVTGPAVPWSPLLLMVLAMAAGGILYAMARAALARLPRLRNWLRHLAEMLVAMVAGMTLLGLFVLLSPWIGGAALSATGHVLMLVAMVALILVRWEHYAAAPAWAFRSRRGGAVPPSAEPDFGTNRYVEEVSRQGTSSGTTRT
;
A
#
# COMPACT_ATOMS: atom_id res chain seq x y z
N MET A 1 34.00 42.01 55.00
CA MET A 1 33.79 42.70 53.71
C MET A 1 34.71 42.02 52.67
N THR A 2 34.50 40.79 52.20
CA THR A 2 33.34 40.17 51.54
C THR A 2 32.81 40.95 50.34
N SER A 3 33.65 41.08 49.29
CA SER A 3 33.25 41.36 47.90
C SER A 3 34.40 41.03 46.94
N ALA A 4 34.62 39.75 46.64
CA ALA A 4 35.59 39.34 45.61
C ALA A 4 35.31 38.00 44.90
N VAL A 5 34.19 37.29 45.15
CA VAL A 5 34.02 35.91 44.64
C VAL A 5 32.83 35.71 43.68
N THR A 6 31.99 36.72 43.44
CA THR A 6 30.72 36.52 42.70
C THR A 6 30.70 37.03 41.26
N LEU A 7 31.79 36.87 40.49
CA LEU A 7 31.80 37.20 39.05
C LEU A 7 32.32 36.06 38.14
N GLY A 8 32.75 34.93 38.70
CA GLY A 8 33.29 33.80 37.93
C GLY A 8 32.28 32.72 37.52
N THR A 9 31.13 32.61 38.17
CA THR A 9 30.20 31.48 37.99
C THR A 9 29.15 31.70 36.88
N GLY A 10 28.73 32.93 36.62
CA GLY A 10 27.68 33.23 35.63
C GLY A 10 28.11 33.20 34.14
N ALA A 11 29.40 33.39 33.86
CA ALA A 11 29.95 33.28 32.51
C ALA A 11 30.26 31.82 32.13
N VAL A 12 30.70 31.01 33.11
CA VAL A 12 30.98 29.59 32.93
C VAL A 12 29.69 28.79 32.73
N THR A 13 28.59 29.11 33.43
CA THR A 13 27.29 28.46 33.22
C THR A 13 26.66 28.81 31.88
N ARG A 14 26.67 30.08 31.45
CA ARG A 14 26.19 30.47 30.10
C ARG A 14 27.01 29.84 28.97
N GLN A 15 28.33 29.73 29.13
CA GLN A 15 29.21 29.10 28.16
C GLN A 15 29.08 27.57 28.15
N ALA A 16 28.84 26.94 29.31
CA ALA A 16 28.53 25.51 29.43
C ALA A 16 27.16 25.16 28.80
N ASP A 17 26.13 25.99 28.98
CA ASP A 17 24.82 25.83 28.34
C ASP A 17 24.89 26.01 26.82
N THR A 18 25.73 26.94 26.35
CA THR A 18 25.96 27.16 24.91
C THR A 18 26.73 26.00 24.28
N ILE A 19 27.76 25.47 24.97
CA ILE A 19 28.54 24.31 24.51
C ILE A 19 27.70 23.02 24.57
N GLY A 20 26.90 22.84 25.62
CA GLY A 20 25.96 21.72 25.79
C GLY A 20 24.88 21.74 24.71
N GLY A 21 24.23 22.89 24.49
CA GLY A 21 23.26 23.08 23.41
C GLY A 21 23.85 22.87 22.02
N MET A 22 25.11 23.26 21.80
CA MET A 22 25.79 23.04 20.53
C MET A 22 26.16 21.56 20.31
N ARG A 23 26.51 20.81 21.37
CA ARG A 23 26.71 19.36 21.30
C ARG A 23 25.40 18.62 21.03
N ILE A 24 24.33 18.97 21.72
CA ILE A 24 22.99 18.38 21.52
C ILE A 24 22.51 18.62 20.08
N ARG A 25 22.58 19.86 19.58
CA ARG A 25 22.21 20.19 18.19
C ARG A 25 23.04 19.40 17.16
N ARG A 26 24.32 19.15 17.43
CA ARG A 26 25.18 18.36 16.54
C ARG A 26 24.78 16.89 16.53
N THR A 27 24.52 16.31 17.70
CA THR A 27 24.05 14.93 17.82
C THR A 27 22.71 14.74 17.12
N LEU A 28 21.76 15.66 17.34
CA LEU A 28 20.46 15.64 16.68
C LEU A 28 20.59 15.74 15.16
N ALA A 29 21.49 16.60 14.64
CA ALA A 29 21.72 16.72 13.20
C ALA A 29 22.31 15.43 12.59
N VAL A 30 23.21 14.74 13.29
CA VAL A 30 23.76 13.45 12.83
C VAL A 30 22.69 12.36 12.84
N LEU A 31 21.88 12.28 13.90
CA LEU A 31 20.77 11.31 14.00
C LEU A 31 19.73 11.57 12.91
N PHE A 32 19.38 12.83 12.68
CA PHE A 32 18.44 13.22 11.64
C PHE A 32 18.99 12.90 10.24
N ALA A 33 20.27 13.19 9.97
CA ALA A 33 20.90 12.82 8.71
C ALA A 33 20.87 11.29 8.49
N GLY A 34 21.19 10.52 9.52
CA GLY A 34 21.08 9.06 9.48
C GLY A 34 19.65 8.58 9.18
N LEU A 35 18.66 9.10 9.90
CA LEU A 35 17.26 8.77 9.67
C LEU A 35 16.81 9.14 8.25
N ALA A 36 17.17 10.34 7.76
CA ALA A 36 16.84 10.78 6.42
C ALA A 36 17.46 9.87 5.34
N THR A 37 18.71 9.44 5.52
CA THR A 37 19.36 8.48 4.63
C THR A 37 18.65 7.12 4.63
N ALA A 38 18.33 6.58 5.81
CA ALA A 38 17.60 5.32 5.90
C ALA A 38 16.23 5.42 5.22
N THR A 39 15.47 6.50 5.46
CA THR A 39 14.20 6.75 4.77
C THR A 39 14.37 6.81 3.25
N ALA A 40 15.37 7.54 2.75
CA ALA A 40 15.61 7.64 1.31
C ALA A 40 15.95 6.27 0.68
N VAL A 41 16.81 5.48 1.31
CA VAL A 41 17.11 4.10 0.87
C VAL A 41 15.83 3.26 0.88
N GLY A 42 15.09 3.28 2.01
CA GLY A 42 13.86 2.52 2.15
C GLY A 42 12.81 2.85 1.10
N VAL A 43 12.65 4.13 0.74
CA VAL A 43 11.70 4.56 -0.30
C VAL A 43 12.06 4.01 -1.67
N VAL A 44 13.34 4.00 -2.05
CA VAL A 44 13.78 3.47 -3.35
C VAL A 44 13.54 1.97 -3.42
N HIS A 45 13.88 1.23 -2.37
CA HIS A 45 13.60 -0.21 -2.29
C HIS A 45 12.10 -0.50 -2.31
N ALA A 46 11.30 0.35 -1.65
CA ALA A 46 9.86 0.14 -1.56
C ALA A 46 9.13 0.28 -2.90
N ALA A 47 9.55 1.20 -3.77
CA ALA A 47 8.95 1.35 -5.09
C ALA A 47 9.09 0.06 -5.92
N ASP A 48 10.30 -0.51 -5.99
CA ASP A 48 10.56 -1.76 -6.70
C ASP A 48 9.82 -2.96 -6.07
N ALA A 49 9.72 -3.00 -4.73
CA ALA A 49 8.96 -4.04 -4.04
C ALA A 49 7.45 -3.97 -4.31
N VAL A 50 6.88 -2.76 -4.43
CA VAL A 50 5.46 -2.54 -4.74
C VAL A 50 5.15 -2.89 -6.19
N ASP A 51 5.97 -2.46 -7.13
CA ASP A 51 5.79 -2.76 -8.56
C ASP A 51 5.84 -4.27 -8.84
N ALA A 52 6.62 -5.02 -8.04
CA ALA A 52 6.72 -6.48 -8.14
C ALA A 52 5.47 -7.24 -7.63
N VAL A 53 4.54 -6.58 -6.93
CA VAL A 53 3.32 -7.25 -6.42
C VAL A 53 2.34 -7.58 -7.56
N TYR A 54 2.24 -6.70 -8.55
CA TYR A 54 1.38 -6.88 -9.72
C TYR A 54 2.22 -6.79 -11.00
N PRO A 55 3.00 -7.83 -11.32
CA PRO A 55 3.77 -7.83 -12.56
C PRO A 55 2.82 -7.72 -13.76
N ALA A 56 3.27 -7.02 -14.79
CA ALA A 56 2.49 -6.82 -16.02
C ALA A 56 1.94 -8.14 -16.57
N PRO A 57 0.73 -8.17 -17.16
CA PRO A 57 0.15 -9.38 -17.71
C PRO A 57 1.12 -10.05 -18.70
N HIS A 58 1.26 -11.37 -18.66
CA HIS A 58 2.00 -12.09 -19.70
C HIS A 58 1.02 -12.49 -20.82
N PRO A 59 1.19 -11.99 -22.05
CA PRO A 59 0.36 -12.44 -23.16
C PRO A 59 0.57 -13.93 -23.38
N PHE A 60 -0.53 -14.68 -23.45
CA PHE A 60 -0.47 -16.10 -23.77
C PHE A 60 -1.45 -16.39 -24.90
N PRO A 61 -1.03 -17.08 -25.97
CA PRO A 61 -1.93 -17.41 -27.07
C PRO A 61 -2.97 -18.41 -26.55
N LEU A 62 -4.21 -17.96 -26.40
CA LEU A 62 -5.32 -18.79 -25.96
C LEU A 62 -6.05 -19.36 -27.16
N ALA A 63 -6.45 -20.62 -27.07
CA ALA A 63 -7.38 -21.20 -28.01
C ALA A 63 -8.75 -20.49 -27.88
N PRO A 64 -9.54 -20.42 -28.97
CA PRO A 64 -10.91 -19.95 -28.89
C PRO A 64 -11.69 -20.74 -27.83
N PRO A 65 -12.64 -20.10 -27.11
CA PRO A 65 -13.45 -20.82 -26.14
C PRO A 65 -14.20 -21.98 -26.80
N GLY A 66 -14.34 -23.07 -26.07
CA GLY A 66 -15.31 -24.11 -26.43
C GLY A 66 -16.74 -23.55 -26.43
N ALA A 67 -17.68 -24.31 -27.00
CA ALA A 67 -19.09 -23.93 -26.97
C ALA A 67 -19.59 -23.74 -25.53
N ALA A 68 -20.49 -22.77 -25.34
CA ALA A 68 -21.10 -22.51 -24.04
C ALA A 68 -21.82 -23.77 -23.56
N VAL A 69 -21.41 -24.29 -22.39
CA VAL A 69 -22.09 -25.41 -21.75
C VAL A 69 -23.27 -24.85 -20.97
N THR A 70 -24.47 -25.34 -21.28
CA THR A 70 -25.67 -25.01 -20.51
C THR A 70 -25.61 -25.68 -19.15
N ASP A 71 -25.72 -24.88 -18.09
CA ASP A 71 -25.76 -25.35 -16.70
C ASP A 71 -27.04 -24.81 -16.06
N PRO A 72 -27.90 -25.67 -15.49
CA PRO A 72 -29.14 -25.23 -14.86
C PRO A 72 -28.94 -24.53 -13.52
N ARG A 73 -27.73 -24.54 -12.95
CA ARG A 73 -27.43 -23.94 -11.64
C ARG A 73 -27.42 -22.42 -11.72
N PRO A 74 -27.78 -21.71 -10.62
CA PRO A 74 -27.59 -20.26 -10.52
C PRO A 74 -26.14 -19.86 -10.81
N THR A 75 -25.97 -18.80 -11.58
CA THR A 75 -24.67 -18.31 -12.03
C THR A 75 -24.10 -17.28 -11.06
N VAL A 76 -22.87 -17.50 -10.62
CA VAL A 76 -22.07 -16.53 -9.87
C VAL A 76 -20.92 -16.06 -10.74
N ALA A 77 -20.86 -14.75 -11.04
CA ALA A 77 -19.79 -14.15 -11.82
C ALA A 77 -18.77 -13.45 -10.89
N VAL A 78 -17.51 -13.87 -10.94
CA VAL A 78 -16.40 -13.24 -10.22
C VAL A 78 -15.70 -12.25 -11.14
N LEU A 79 -15.76 -10.96 -10.78
CA LEU A 79 -15.24 -9.88 -11.60
C LEU A 79 -13.71 -9.81 -11.56
N LEU A 80 -13.09 -9.58 -12.72
CA LEU A 80 -11.66 -9.34 -12.87
C LEU A 80 -11.43 -7.95 -13.49
N GLY A 81 -10.51 -7.18 -12.90
CA GLY A 81 -10.10 -5.87 -13.41
C GLY A 81 -9.01 -6.01 -14.49
N PRO A 82 -8.94 -5.10 -15.47
CA PRO A 82 -7.98 -5.19 -16.58
C PRO A 82 -6.51 -5.05 -16.13
N ALA A 83 -6.26 -4.33 -15.04
CA ALA A 83 -4.93 -4.18 -14.43
C ALA A 83 -4.63 -5.24 -13.38
N GLY A 84 -5.57 -6.16 -13.13
CA GLY A 84 -5.43 -7.25 -12.17
C GLY A 84 -6.39 -7.18 -10.99
N ALA A 85 -6.41 -8.27 -10.22
CA ALA A 85 -7.26 -8.44 -9.05
C ALA A 85 -6.52 -9.13 -7.90
N ASN A 86 -7.03 -8.99 -6.68
CA ASN A 86 -6.49 -9.68 -5.53
C ASN A 86 -6.72 -11.19 -5.63
N ALA A 87 -5.63 -11.97 -5.63
CA ALA A 87 -5.70 -13.41 -5.81
C ALA A 87 -6.64 -14.09 -4.80
N ALA A 88 -6.58 -13.68 -3.53
CA ALA A 88 -7.38 -14.32 -2.49
C ALA A 88 -8.83 -13.84 -2.47
N ASP A 89 -9.10 -12.57 -2.82
CA ASP A 89 -10.47 -12.06 -2.96
C ASP A 89 -11.21 -12.69 -4.15
N VAL A 90 -10.48 -13.13 -5.19
CA VAL A 90 -11.05 -13.87 -6.33
C VAL A 90 -11.26 -15.33 -5.93
N LEU A 91 -10.19 -16.00 -5.51
CA LEU A 91 -10.13 -17.46 -5.44
C LEU A 91 -10.83 -18.05 -4.22
N ALA A 92 -10.84 -17.35 -3.08
CA ALA A 92 -11.45 -17.86 -1.87
C ALA A 92 -12.99 -17.93 -1.93
N PRO A 93 -13.72 -16.86 -2.30
CA PRO A 93 -15.16 -16.96 -2.51
C PRO A 93 -15.50 -17.86 -3.71
N PHE A 94 -14.66 -17.89 -4.75
CA PHE A 94 -14.85 -18.78 -5.91
C PHE A 94 -14.90 -20.25 -5.48
N GLU A 95 -13.87 -20.76 -4.80
CA GLU A 95 -13.83 -22.17 -4.35
C GLU A 95 -14.94 -22.47 -3.33
N THR A 96 -15.21 -21.53 -2.41
CA THR A 96 -16.27 -21.71 -1.41
C THR A 96 -17.65 -21.89 -2.04
N LEU A 97 -17.97 -21.10 -3.08
CA LEU A 97 -19.22 -21.25 -3.82
C LEU A 97 -19.21 -22.50 -4.71
N ALA A 98 -18.10 -22.78 -5.39
CA ALA A 98 -17.99 -23.91 -6.30
C ALA A 98 -18.09 -25.26 -5.59
N VAL A 99 -17.43 -25.43 -4.44
CA VAL A 99 -17.41 -26.69 -3.69
C VAL A 99 -18.77 -27.08 -3.11
N SER A 100 -19.70 -26.12 -3.00
CA SER A 100 -21.08 -26.40 -2.60
C SER A 100 -21.83 -27.27 -3.62
N GLY A 101 -21.36 -27.29 -4.87
CA GLY A 101 -22.03 -27.94 -6.00
C GLY A 101 -23.34 -27.26 -6.44
N ARG A 102 -23.76 -26.17 -5.77
CA ARG A 102 -25.05 -25.51 -6.00
C ARG A 102 -25.01 -24.38 -7.04
N TYR A 103 -23.83 -23.88 -7.36
CA TYR A 103 -23.64 -22.75 -8.26
C TYR A 103 -22.80 -23.12 -9.47
N ARG A 104 -23.08 -22.48 -10.61
CA ARG A 104 -22.11 -22.32 -11.69
C ARG A 104 -21.29 -21.07 -11.39
N VAL A 105 -20.05 -21.26 -10.94
CA VAL A 105 -19.16 -20.14 -10.65
C VAL A 105 -18.22 -19.92 -11.83
N VAL A 106 -18.17 -18.69 -12.34
CA VAL A 106 -17.33 -18.31 -13.48
C VAL A 106 -16.64 -16.98 -13.23
N THR A 107 -15.58 -16.72 -13.97
CA THR A 107 -14.86 -15.43 -13.96
C THR A 107 -15.25 -14.57 -15.16
N VAL A 108 -15.36 -13.26 -14.95
CA VAL A 108 -15.73 -12.28 -15.98
C VAL A 108 -14.77 -11.10 -16.02
N ALA A 109 -14.40 -10.69 -17.22
CA ALA A 109 -13.59 -9.50 -17.46
C ALA A 109 -14.07 -8.74 -18.70
N GLU A 110 -13.40 -7.64 -19.04
CA GLU A 110 -13.70 -6.87 -20.26
C GLU A 110 -13.28 -7.64 -21.53
N SER A 111 -12.13 -8.32 -21.50
CA SER A 111 -11.62 -9.19 -22.56
C SER A 111 -11.32 -10.60 -22.01
N ARG A 112 -10.94 -11.53 -22.89
CA ARG A 112 -10.48 -12.87 -22.50
C ARG A 112 -8.96 -12.97 -22.34
N ASP A 113 -8.25 -11.85 -22.38
CA ASP A 113 -6.80 -11.86 -22.19
C ASP A 113 -6.46 -12.30 -20.75
N PRO A 114 -5.32 -12.98 -20.54
CA PRO A 114 -4.87 -13.33 -19.19
C PRO A 114 -4.80 -12.09 -18.30
N VAL A 115 -5.47 -12.15 -17.16
CA VAL A 115 -5.49 -11.10 -16.14
C VAL A 115 -4.51 -11.48 -15.03
N PRO A 116 -3.58 -10.58 -14.64
CA PRO A 116 -2.67 -10.84 -13.53
C PRO A 116 -3.43 -10.77 -12.21
N LEU A 117 -3.30 -11.80 -11.39
CA LEU A 117 -3.64 -11.76 -9.99
C LEU A 117 -2.39 -11.37 -9.19
N THR A 118 -2.63 -10.90 -7.96
CA THR A 118 -1.55 -10.58 -7.01
C THR A 118 -0.47 -11.65 -6.98
N GLY A 119 0.80 -11.21 -7.05
CA GLY A 119 1.96 -12.08 -6.93
C GLY A 119 2.35 -12.83 -8.19
N GLY A 120 1.82 -12.46 -9.38
CA GLY A 120 2.27 -13.02 -10.66
C GLY A 120 1.62 -14.34 -11.05
N LEU A 121 0.41 -14.61 -10.55
CA LEU A 121 -0.47 -15.67 -11.01
C LEU A 121 -1.38 -15.14 -12.11
N ASP A 122 -1.32 -15.67 -13.34
CA ASP A 122 -2.17 -15.18 -14.44
C ASP A 122 -3.38 -16.09 -14.63
N LEU A 123 -4.56 -15.50 -14.65
CA LEU A 123 -5.85 -16.16 -14.77
C LEU A 123 -6.49 -15.81 -16.11
N VAL A 124 -6.94 -16.81 -16.85
CA VAL A 124 -7.76 -16.60 -18.05
C VAL A 124 -9.22 -16.43 -17.63
N PRO A 125 -9.87 -15.30 -17.96
CA PRO A 125 -11.30 -15.13 -17.72
C PRO A 125 -12.12 -16.16 -18.51
N ASP A 126 -13.11 -16.79 -17.88
CA ASP A 126 -14.02 -17.71 -18.57
C ASP A 126 -14.88 -16.96 -19.61
N HIS A 127 -15.34 -15.77 -19.22
CA HIS A 127 -16.31 -14.97 -19.93
C HIS A 127 -15.92 -13.50 -20.03
N THR A 128 -16.49 -12.83 -21.03
CA THR A 128 -16.50 -11.37 -21.09
C THR A 128 -17.78 -10.83 -20.45
N PHE A 129 -17.80 -9.54 -20.10
CA PHE A 129 -19.01 -8.86 -19.64
C PHE A 129 -20.20 -9.01 -20.60
N ALA A 130 -19.92 -9.18 -21.90
CA ALA A 130 -20.91 -9.31 -22.96
C ALA A 130 -21.46 -10.73 -23.13
N ASP A 131 -20.69 -11.79 -22.79
CA ASP A 131 -21.05 -13.17 -23.13
C ASP A 131 -21.36 -14.10 -21.93
N VAL A 132 -21.25 -13.61 -20.69
CA VAL A 132 -21.52 -14.42 -19.50
C VAL A 132 -22.98 -14.91 -19.37
N GLY A 133 -23.90 -14.25 -20.08
CA GLY A 133 -25.35 -14.53 -20.01
C GLY A 133 -26.00 -13.93 -18.77
N ASP A 134 -26.99 -14.64 -18.21
CA ASP A 134 -27.67 -14.26 -16.98
C ASP A 134 -26.82 -14.58 -15.75
N VAL A 135 -26.90 -13.71 -14.73
CA VAL A 135 -26.06 -13.76 -13.53
C VAL A 135 -26.93 -13.49 -12.29
N ASP A 136 -26.89 -14.40 -11.32
CA ASP A 136 -27.65 -14.31 -10.07
C ASP A 136 -26.88 -13.56 -8.98
N TRP A 137 -25.57 -13.79 -8.92
CA TRP A 137 -24.64 -13.17 -7.98
C TRP A 137 -23.39 -12.67 -8.69
N ILE A 138 -22.88 -11.53 -8.25
CA ILE A 138 -21.60 -10.97 -8.69
C ILE A 138 -20.68 -10.84 -7.50
N VAL A 139 -19.48 -11.41 -7.58
CA VAL A 139 -18.41 -11.20 -6.61
C VAL A 139 -17.48 -10.11 -7.13
N VAL A 140 -17.27 -9.06 -6.33
CA VAL A 140 -16.42 -7.91 -6.64
C VAL A 140 -15.19 -7.93 -5.73
N PRO A 141 -14.04 -8.46 -6.20
CA PRO A 141 -12.79 -8.47 -5.44
C PRO A 141 -12.12 -7.09 -5.43
N GLU A 142 -11.06 -6.92 -4.63
CA GLU A 142 -10.13 -5.82 -4.84
C GLU A 142 -9.53 -5.90 -6.26
N VAL A 143 -9.69 -4.84 -7.03
CA VAL A 143 -9.10 -4.68 -8.37
C VAL A 143 -8.07 -3.56 -8.38
N GLN A 144 -7.05 -3.71 -9.21
CA GLN A 144 -6.05 -2.67 -9.40
C GLN A 144 -6.63 -1.45 -10.11
N GLU A 145 -6.03 -0.29 -9.82
CA GLU A 145 -6.48 1.00 -10.35
C GLU A 145 -7.97 1.29 -10.09
N ALA A 146 -8.49 0.94 -8.90
CA ALA A 146 -9.91 1.06 -8.53
C ALA A 146 -10.57 2.42 -8.83
N GLY A 147 -9.80 3.52 -8.87
CA GLY A 147 -10.25 4.88 -9.21
C GLY A 147 -10.08 5.28 -10.68
N SER A 148 -9.42 4.47 -11.51
CA SER A 148 -9.10 4.77 -12.90
C SER A 148 -10.34 4.80 -13.80
N PRO A 149 -10.34 5.62 -14.87
CA PRO A 149 -11.35 5.57 -15.93
C PRO A 149 -11.43 4.21 -16.63
N ARG A 150 -10.36 3.40 -16.61
CA ARG A 150 -10.33 2.05 -17.20
C ARG A 150 -11.34 1.10 -16.58
N LEU A 151 -11.79 1.34 -15.35
CA LEU A 151 -12.81 0.53 -14.69
C LEU A 151 -14.25 0.99 -14.96
N ARG A 152 -14.47 2.03 -15.78
CA ARG A 152 -15.82 2.45 -16.17
C ARG A 152 -16.67 1.31 -16.75
N PRO A 153 -16.17 0.46 -17.67
CA PRO A 153 -16.95 -0.67 -18.18
C PRO A 153 -17.42 -1.61 -17.07
N ALA A 154 -16.55 -1.89 -16.09
CA ALA A 154 -16.90 -2.71 -14.93
C ALA A 154 -17.96 -2.03 -14.04
N VAL A 155 -17.83 -0.73 -13.76
CA VAL A 155 -18.82 0.05 -12.99
C VAL A 155 -20.20 0.05 -13.67
N ASP A 156 -20.23 0.27 -14.98
CA ASP A 156 -21.48 0.32 -15.76
C ASP A 156 -22.12 -1.07 -15.85
N TRP A 157 -21.31 -2.12 -16.05
CA TRP A 157 -21.77 -3.50 -16.05
C TRP A 157 -22.37 -3.89 -14.68
N LEU A 158 -21.73 -3.55 -13.57
CA LEU A 158 -22.25 -3.79 -12.22
C LEU A 158 -23.62 -3.14 -12.01
N ARG A 159 -23.77 -1.87 -12.40
CA ARG A 159 -25.06 -1.14 -12.33
C ARG A 159 -26.13 -1.83 -13.15
N GLN A 160 -25.81 -2.19 -14.40
CA GLN A 160 -26.75 -2.82 -15.31
C GLN A 160 -27.24 -4.17 -14.78
N ARG A 161 -26.32 -5.03 -14.34
CA ARG A 161 -26.67 -6.36 -13.82
C ARG A 161 -27.46 -6.29 -12.51
N HIS A 162 -27.07 -5.39 -11.61
CA HIS A 162 -27.83 -5.18 -10.37
C HIS A 162 -29.24 -4.59 -10.62
N ALA A 163 -29.39 -3.70 -11.60
CA ALA A 163 -30.71 -3.23 -12.04
C ALA A 163 -31.55 -4.36 -12.64
N GLY A 164 -30.91 -5.31 -13.33
CA GLY A 164 -31.52 -6.54 -13.84
C GLY A 164 -31.83 -7.61 -12.78
N GLY A 165 -31.51 -7.36 -11.51
CA GLY A 165 -31.85 -8.26 -10.39
C GLY A 165 -30.69 -9.03 -9.77
N ALA A 166 -29.49 -8.97 -10.36
CA ALA A 166 -28.31 -9.62 -9.80
C ALA A 166 -27.99 -9.08 -8.39
N ARG A 167 -27.56 -9.97 -7.50
CA ARG A 167 -27.09 -9.65 -6.15
C ARG A 167 -25.57 -9.49 -6.16
N ILE A 168 -25.01 -8.72 -5.22
CA ILE A 168 -23.58 -8.40 -5.21
C ILE A 168 -22.95 -8.81 -3.88
N LEU A 169 -21.77 -9.43 -3.96
CA LEU A 169 -20.82 -9.63 -2.87
C LEU A 169 -19.57 -8.77 -3.12
N GLY A 170 -19.44 -7.65 -2.42
CA GLY A 170 -18.20 -6.86 -2.40
C GLY A 170 -17.20 -7.46 -1.40
N VAL A 171 -15.99 -7.80 -1.84
CA VAL A 171 -14.98 -8.45 -1.00
C VAL A 171 -13.83 -7.49 -0.72
N CYS A 172 -13.40 -7.39 0.54
CA CYS A 172 -12.21 -6.63 0.94
C CYS A 172 -12.27 -5.18 0.41
N ALA A 173 -11.23 -4.71 -0.27
CA ALA A 173 -11.17 -3.38 -0.88
C ALA A 173 -11.96 -3.29 -2.21
N GLY A 174 -12.52 -4.39 -2.71
CA GLY A 174 -13.45 -4.40 -3.85
C GLY A 174 -14.71 -3.57 -3.62
N THR A 175 -15.07 -3.35 -2.35
CA THR A 175 -16.14 -2.41 -1.97
C THR A 175 -15.87 -0.98 -2.44
N ALA A 176 -14.62 -0.59 -2.71
CA ALA A 176 -14.29 0.70 -3.34
C ALA A 176 -14.91 0.84 -4.74
N LEU A 177 -14.77 -0.20 -5.58
CA LEU A 177 -15.38 -0.23 -6.91
C LEU A 177 -16.91 -0.23 -6.80
N LEU A 178 -17.46 -0.96 -5.83
CA LEU A 178 -18.89 -0.97 -5.57
C LEU A 178 -19.39 0.40 -5.11
N ALA A 179 -18.66 1.12 -4.25
CA ALA A 179 -19.01 2.48 -3.84
C ALA A 179 -19.07 3.45 -5.03
N ARG A 180 -18.15 3.34 -6.01
CA ARG A 180 -18.17 4.14 -7.24
C ARG A 180 -19.44 3.96 -8.08
N THR A 181 -20.14 2.83 -7.95
CA THR A 181 -21.41 2.62 -8.64
C THR A 181 -22.53 3.50 -8.06
N GLY A 182 -22.38 4.02 -6.83
CA GLY A 182 -23.43 4.70 -6.08
C GLY A 182 -24.43 3.74 -5.43
N LEU A 183 -24.28 2.42 -5.62
CA LEU A 183 -25.19 1.42 -5.06
C LEU A 183 -25.11 1.30 -3.54
N LEU A 184 -24.08 1.87 -2.89
CA LEU A 184 -23.89 1.84 -1.44
C LEU A 184 -24.37 3.11 -0.72
N ALA A 185 -24.81 4.15 -1.46
CA ALA A 185 -25.25 5.41 -0.87
C ALA A 185 -26.38 5.16 0.15
N ASP A 186 -26.22 5.69 1.36
CA ASP A 186 -27.11 5.52 2.52
C ASP A 186 -27.29 4.07 3.01
N ARG A 187 -26.47 3.12 2.56
CA ARG A 187 -26.55 1.69 2.95
C ARG A 187 -25.45 1.29 3.94
N PRO A 188 -25.70 0.33 4.83
CA PRO A 188 -24.66 -0.23 5.67
C PRO A 188 -23.70 -1.06 4.80
N ALA A 189 -22.40 -0.87 5.00
CA ALA A 189 -21.36 -1.63 4.30
C ALA A 189 -20.12 -1.79 5.16
N THR A 190 -19.25 -2.74 4.80
CA THR A 190 -17.92 -2.89 5.39
C THR A 190 -16.86 -3.11 4.30
N SER A 191 -15.59 -3.06 4.68
CA SER A 191 -14.43 -3.28 3.82
C SER A 191 -13.23 -3.65 4.69
N SER A 192 -12.09 -3.99 4.08
CA SER A 192 -10.87 -4.25 4.85
C SER A 192 -10.51 -3.07 5.73
N TRP A 193 -10.01 -3.34 6.95
CA TRP A 193 -9.66 -2.29 7.90
C TRP A 193 -8.66 -1.27 7.34
N LEU A 194 -7.74 -1.70 6.47
CA LEU A 194 -6.81 -0.81 5.75
C LEU A 194 -7.55 0.13 4.79
N ALA A 195 -8.51 -0.38 4.02
CA ALA A 195 -9.24 0.41 3.04
C ALA A 195 -10.25 1.38 3.69
N LEU A 196 -10.87 1.00 4.82
CA LEU A 196 -11.89 1.79 5.49
C LEU A 196 -11.42 3.21 5.85
N TYR A 197 -10.14 3.40 6.21
CA TYR A 197 -9.58 4.73 6.50
C TYR A 197 -9.71 5.71 5.32
N GLY A 198 -9.56 5.22 4.08
CA GLY A 198 -9.73 6.02 2.87
C GLY A 198 -11.19 6.10 2.42
N LEU A 199 -11.91 4.98 2.49
CA LEU A 199 -13.29 4.86 2.01
C LEU A 199 -14.27 5.72 2.80
N GLU A 200 -14.14 5.81 4.12
CA GLU A 200 -14.99 6.66 4.96
C GLU A 200 -14.91 8.15 4.56
N ARG A 201 -13.75 8.59 4.06
CA ARG A 201 -13.56 9.97 3.58
C ARG A 201 -14.06 10.16 2.15
N GLN A 202 -13.87 9.16 1.29
CA GLN A 202 -14.24 9.24 -0.13
C GLN A 202 -15.75 9.05 -0.37
N TYR A 203 -16.40 8.26 0.48
CA TYR A 203 -17.82 7.91 0.39
C TYR A 203 -18.50 8.10 1.76
N PRO A 204 -18.67 9.36 2.21
CA PRO A 204 -19.23 9.67 3.53
C PRO A 204 -20.73 9.37 3.64
N ASP A 205 -21.41 9.16 2.51
CA ASP A 205 -22.80 8.75 2.39
C ASP A 205 -23.02 7.25 2.66
N VAL A 206 -21.96 6.44 2.65
CA VAL A 206 -22.03 5.02 2.98
C VAL A 206 -21.92 4.83 4.50
N ARG A 207 -22.80 4.00 5.08
CA ARG A 207 -22.80 3.69 6.52
C ARG A 207 -21.77 2.61 6.85
N TRP A 208 -20.49 2.99 6.88
CA TRP A 208 -19.38 2.07 7.13
C TRP A 208 -19.43 1.43 8.52
N THR A 209 -19.29 0.11 8.56
CA THR A 209 -19.28 -0.70 9.78
C THR A 209 -17.94 -1.41 9.93
N ARG A 210 -17.33 -1.29 11.11
CA ARG A 210 -16.07 -1.97 11.49
C ARG A 210 -16.36 -3.13 12.44
N GLY A 211 -15.39 -4.04 12.59
CA GLY A 211 -15.45 -5.12 13.59
C GLY A 211 -16.42 -6.26 13.23
N VAL A 212 -16.76 -6.40 11.95
CA VAL A 212 -17.60 -7.48 11.43
C VAL A 212 -16.92 -8.09 10.21
N ARG A 213 -17.10 -9.40 10.00
CA ARG A 213 -16.64 -10.08 8.78
C ARG A 213 -17.44 -9.68 7.56
N TYR A 214 -18.73 -9.47 7.71
CA TYR A 214 -19.57 -9.02 6.61
C TYR A 214 -20.76 -8.21 7.11
N VAL A 215 -21.29 -7.39 6.22
CA VAL A 215 -22.57 -6.71 6.35
C VAL A 215 -23.47 -7.25 5.24
N ASP A 216 -24.63 -7.79 5.62
CA ASP A 216 -25.66 -8.25 4.70
C ASP A 216 -26.82 -7.25 4.68
N ASP A 217 -26.98 -6.57 3.54
CA ASP A 217 -28.04 -5.59 3.30
C ASP A 217 -28.94 -6.02 2.13
N GLY A 218 -29.38 -7.28 2.16
CA GLY A 218 -30.39 -7.80 1.25
C GLY A 218 -29.81 -8.20 -0.10
N ARG A 219 -29.76 -7.30 -1.08
CA ARG A 219 -29.19 -7.60 -2.42
C ARG A 219 -27.69 -7.35 -2.52
N ILE A 220 -27.12 -6.70 -1.50
CA ILE A 220 -25.70 -6.40 -1.43
C ILE A 220 -25.16 -6.94 -0.11
N ILE A 221 -24.13 -7.77 -0.20
CA ILE A 221 -23.30 -8.20 0.92
C ILE A 221 -21.93 -7.57 0.71
N THR A 222 -21.33 -7.01 1.76
CA THR A 222 -19.94 -6.55 1.73
C THR A 222 -19.16 -7.23 2.81
N THR A 223 -17.90 -7.58 2.55
CA THR A 223 -17.03 -8.25 3.53
C THR A 223 -15.89 -7.35 3.95
N ALA A 224 -15.36 -7.60 5.14
CA ALA A 224 -14.11 -7.04 5.59
C ALA A 224 -12.93 -7.69 4.84
N ALA A 225 -11.75 -7.78 5.45
CA ALA A 225 -10.54 -8.23 4.74
C ALA A 225 -10.66 -9.63 4.14
N VAL A 226 -9.70 -9.93 3.28
CA VAL A 226 -9.57 -11.07 2.36
C VAL A 226 -10.33 -12.35 2.77
N LEU A 227 -10.08 -12.92 3.96
CA LEU A 227 -10.69 -14.20 4.32
C LEU A 227 -12.16 -14.09 4.75
N SER A 228 -12.62 -12.90 5.11
CA SER A 228 -14.05 -12.62 5.28
C SER A 228 -14.85 -12.79 3.98
N GLY A 229 -14.18 -12.84 2.81
CA GLY A 229 -14.78 -13.29 1.55
C GLY A 229 -15.32 -14.72 1.61
N VAL A 230 -14.69 -15.62 2.39
CA VAL A 230 -15.19 -16.98 2.65
C VAL A 230 -16.51 -16.91 3.43
N ASP A 231 -16.57 -16.11 4.50
CA ASP A 231 -17.80 -15.94 5.28
C ASP A 231 -18.92 -15.29 4.45
N GLY A 232 -18.60 -14.34 3.57
CA GLY A 232 -19.55 -13.76 2.62
C GLY A 232 -20.11 -14.80 1.64
N ALA A 233 -19.26 -15.67 1.09
CA ALA A 233 -19.69 -16.78 0.23
C ALA A 233 -20.54 -17.82 0.98
N LEU A 234 -20.15 -18.16 2.22
CA LEU A 234 -20.95 -19.05 3.08
C LEU A 234 -22.30 -18.44 3.44
N ARG A 235 -22.36 -17.12 3.62
CA ARG A 235 -23.62 -16.40 3.84
C ARG A 235 -24.54 -16.48 2.62
N ILE A 236 -23.99 -16.39 1.40
CA ILE A 236 -24.77 -16.61 0.16
C ILE A 236 -25.37 -18.02 0.16
N ILE A 237 -24.54 -19.04 0.40
CA ILE A 237 -24.99 -20.45 0.43
C ILE A 237 -26.06 -20.64 1.50
N GLU A 238 -25.88 -20.08 2.69
CA GLU A 238 -26.84 -20.18 3.79
C GLU A 238 -28.19 -19.58 3.42
N ARG A 239 -28.21 -18.43 2.74
CA ARG A 239 -29.45 -17.77 2.32
C ARG A 239 -30.22 -18.54 1.27
N ASP A 240 -29.50 -19.05 0.27
CA ASP A 240 -30.12 -19.66 -0.90
C ASP A 240 -30.42 -21.16 -0.68
N HIS A 241 -29.63 -21.83 0.17
CA HIS A 241 -29.64 -23.29 0.32
C HIS A 241 -29.66 -23.79 1.77
N GLY A 242 -29.72 -22.88 2.75
CA GLY A 242 -29.84 -23.22 4.16
C GLY A 242 -28.51 -23.52 4.86
N VAL A 243 -28.58 -23.55 6.19
CA VAL A 243 -27.41 -23.69 7.07
C VAL A 243 -26.62 -24.98 6.82
N ASP A 244 -27.28 -26.10 6.51
CA ASP A 244 -26.57 -27.37 6.32
C ASP A 244 -25.70 -27.38 5.06
N ALA A 245 -26.15 -26.74 3.98
CA ALA A 245 -25.33 -26.56 2.78
C ALA A 245 -24.10 -25.69 3.08
N ALA A 246 -24.28 -24.61 3.85
CA ALA A 246 -23.17 -23.74 4.26
C ALA A 246 -22.18 -24.46 5.18
N ARG A 247 -22.65 -25.28 6.15
CA ARG A 247 -21.77 -26.13 6.98
C ARG A 247 -20.95 -27.10 6.15
N GLN A 248 -21.55 -27.74 5.16
CA GLN A 248 -20.86 -28.68 4.28
C GLN A 248 -19.79 -27.96 3.44
N ALA A 249 -20.12 -26.80 2.86
CA ALA A 249 -19.16 -25.99 2.12
C ALA A 249 -18.00 -25.51 3.00
N ALA A 250 -18.30 -25.00 4.22
CA ALA A 250 -17.28 -24.58 5.19
C ALA A 250 -16.33 -25.73 5.56
N ALA A 251 -16.87 -26.92 5.80
CA ALA A 251 -16.07 -28.11 6.07
C ALA A 251 -15.20 -28.52 4.87
N ALA A 252 -15.74 -28.43 3.65
CA ALA A 252 -15.02 -28.80 2.43
C ALA A 252 -13.79 -27.90 2.17
N VAL A 253 -13.94 -26.57 2.38
CA VAL A 253 -12.81 -25.64 2.33
C VAL A 253 -11.99 -25.58 3.63
N ARG A 254 -12.39 -26.34 4.66
CA ARG A 254 -11.77 -26.41 6.00
C ARG A 254 -11.73 -25.06 6.70
N TRP A 255 -12.75 -24.23 6.51
CA TRP A 255 -12.87 -22.94 7.17
C TRP A 255 -13.29 -23.11 8.63
N PRO A 256 -12.47 -22.71 9.62
CA PRO A 256 -12.78 -22.91 11.03
C PRO A 256 -13.75 -21.86 11.59
N GLY A 257 -14.02 -20.78 10.86
CA GLY A 257 -14.71 -19.58 11.36
C GLY A 257 -16.21 -19.50 11.05
N TYR A 258 -16.83 -20.56 10.52
CA TYR A 258 -18.24 -20.50 10.13
C TYR A 258 -19.18 -20.52 11.34
N HIS A 259 -20.00 -19.47 11.47
CA HIS A 259 -21.06 -19.37 12.47
C HIS A 259 -22.39 -19.04 11.77
N PRO A 260 -23.44 -19.88 11.93
CA PRO A 260 -24.72 -19.65 11.26
C PRO A 260 -25.52 -18.53 11.91
N GLY A 261 -26.43 -17.92 11.15
CA GLY A 261 -27.50 -17.08 11.70
C GLY A 261 -27.18 -15.59 11.86
N GLY A 262 -26.00 -15.11 11.43
CA GLY A 262 -25.73 -13.67 11.39
C GLY A 262 -24.26 -13.29 11.19
N PRO A 263 -23.99 -11.99 10.99
CA PRO A 263 -22.64 -11.46 10.85
C PRO A 263 -21.71 -11.94 11.96
N THR A 264 -20.55 -12.45 11.58
CA THR A 264 -19.50 -12.84 12.53
C THR A 264 -18.71 -11.61 12.96
N SER A 265 -18.65 -11.34 14.26
CA SER A 265 -17.82 -10.26 14.81
C SER A 265 -16.34 -10.60 14.73
N ILE A 266 -15.51 -9.59 14.51
CA ILE A 266 -14.04 -9.69 14.58
C ILE A 266 -13.48 -8.47 15.30
N ASP A 267 -12.27 -8.60 15.84
CA ASP A 267 -11.57 -7.46 16.42
C ASP A 267 -11.31 -6.39 15.36
N ALA A 268 -11.71 -5.16 15.64
CA ALA A 268 -11.47 -4.03 14.76
C ALA A 268 -9.97 -3.68 14.74
N ALA A 269 -9.26 -4.22 13.75
CA ALA A 269 -7.84 -3.98 13.55
C ALA A 269 -7.56 -2.50 13.28
N HIS A 270 -6.46 -2.01 13.84
CA HIS A 270 -5.94 -0.66 13.65
C HIS A 270 -4.41 -0.68 13.67
N PRO A 271 -3.71 0.30 13.07
CA PRO A 271 -2.26 0.36 13.10
C PRO A 271 -1.72 0.41 14.54
N VAL A 272 -0.70 -0.40 14.81
CA VAL A 272 0.05 -0.41 16.08
C VAL A 272 1.56 -0.35 15.79
N PRO A 273 2.42 0.06 16.75
CA PRO A 273 3.86 0.17 16.50
C PRO A 273 4.53 -1.11 15.99
N ALA A 274 4.03 -2.29 16.38
CA ALA A 274 4.53 -3.57 15.90
C ALA A 274 4.33 -3.79 14.38
N ASP A 275 3.40 -3.07 13.75
CA ASP A 275 3.13 -3.14 12.32
C ASP A 275 4.22 -2.45 11.49
N ALA A 276 5.18 -1.75 12.12
CA ALA A 276 6.36 -1.20 11.46
C ALA A 276 7.18 -2.27 10.73
N ILE A 277 6.98 -3.56 11.04
CA ILE A 277 7.53 -4.67 10.27
C ILE A 277 7.20 -4.58 8.77
N ALA A 278 6.02 -4.09 8.39
CA ALA A 278 5.65 -3.92 6.99
C ALA A 278 6.59 -2.92 6.28
N LEU A 279 6.88 -1.80 6.95
CA LEU A 279 7.80 -0.77 6.45
C LEU A 279 9.24 -1.27 6.43
N LEU A 280 9.65 -2.06 7.43
CA LEU A 280 10.96 -2.68 7.47
C LEU A 280 11.16 -3.68 6.32
N ASN A 281 10.15 -4.51 6.05
CA ASN A 281 10.21 -5.47 4.95
C ASN A 281 10.28 -4.75 3.60
N VAL A 282 9.38 -3.81 3.34
CA VAL A 282 9.31 -3.14 2.03
C VAL A 282 10.54 -2.27 1.76
N GLY A 283 11.15 -1.67 2.79
CA GLY A 283 12.29 -0.75 2.63
C GLY A 283 13.67 -1.37 2.80
N PHE A 284 13.80 -2.48 3.52
CA PHE A 284 15.11 -3.00 3.95
C PHE A 284 15.24 -4.52 3.87
N ARG A 285 14.33 -5.21 3.19
CA ARG A 285 14.45 -6.65 2.95
C ARG A 285 14.56 -6.93 1.46
N ASP A 286 15.59 -7.69 1.09
CA ASP A 286 15.68 -8.25 -0.25
C ASP A 286 14.66 -9.39 -0.39
N PRO A 287 13.73 -9.32 -1.36
CA PRO A 287 12.73 -10.36 -1.54
C PRO A 287 13.36 -11.68 -2.04
N VAL A 288 12.95 -12.78 -1.45
CA VAL A 288 13.31 -14.14 -1.90
C VAL A 288 12.70 -14.39 -3.28
N ARG A 289 13.49 -14.89 -4.24
CA ARG A 289 12.95 -15.29 -5.54
C ARG A 289 12.41 -16.70 -5.42
N ALA A 290 11.08 -16.84 -5.49
CA ALA A 290 10.45 -18.14 -5.38
C ALA A 290 9.65 -18.50 -6.62
N GLY A 291 9.87 -19.71 -7.12
CA GLY A 291 8.96 -20.32 -8.10
C GLY A 291 7.73 -20.84 -7.36
N VAL A 292 6.55 -20.70 -7.96
CA VAL A 292 5.32 -21.34 -7.49
C VAL A 292 4.88 -22.35 -8.54
N LEU A 293 5.10 -23.62 -8.26
CA LEU A 293 4.78 -24.70 -9.20
C LEU A 293 3.28 -24.98 -9.18
N LEU A 294 2.62 -24.65 -10.28
CA LEU A 294 1.21 -24.92 -10.49
C LEU A 294 1.03 -26.37 -10.94
N THR A 295 0.26 -27.15 -10.18
CA THR A 295 -0.08 -28.54 -10.53
C THR A 295 -1.55 -28.63 -10.98
N PRO A 296 -1.88 -29.44 -11.99
CA PRO A 296 -3.28 -29.69 -12.37
C PRO A 296 -4.12 -30.12 -11.16
N GLY A 297 -5.32 -29.57 -11.02
CA GLY A 297 -6.25 -29.89 -9.93
C GLY A 297 -5.92 -29.25 -8.58
N VAL A 298 -4.94 -28.35 -8.49
CA VAL A 298 -4.67 -27.56 -7.27
C VAL A 298 -5.91 -26.75 -6.87
N GLY A 299 -6.21 -26.68 -5.57
CA GLY A 299 -7.31 -25.86 -5.05
C GLY A 299 -7.03 -24.36 -5.16
N GLU A 300 -8.08 -23.57 -5.37
CA GLU A 300 -7.97 -22.14 -5.60
C GLU A 300 -7.58 -21.37 -4.33
N ILE A 301 -8.12 -21.73 -3.15
CA ILE A 301 -7.70 -21.20 -1.84
C ILE A 301 -6.26 -21.64 -1.52
N GLU A 302 -5.85 -22.83 -1.96
CA GLU A 302 -4.47 -23.29 -1.81
C GLU A 302 -3.52 -22.40 -2.62
N LEU A 303 -3.84 -22.11 -3.88
CA LEU A 303 -3.07 -21.12 -4.67
C LEU A 303 -3.10 -19.73 -4.02
N ALA A 304 -4.28 -19.25 -3.66
CA ALA A 304 -4.47 -17.93 -3.03
C ALA A 304 -3.59 -17.75 -1.80
N SER A 305 -3.50 -18.77 -0.95
CA SER A 305 -2.71 -18.71 0.28
C SER A 305 -1.25 -18.41 0.02
N VAL A 306 -0.64 -19.00 -1.02
CA VAL A 306 0.75 -18.77 -1.37
C VAL A 306 0.93 -17.38 -1.94
N PHE A 307 0.17 -17.03 -2.98
CA PHE A 307 0.32 -15.74 -3.64
C PHE A 307 0.02 -14.56 -2.71
N ARG A 308 -0.94 -14.71 -1.79
CA ARG A 308 -1.30 -13.66 -0.84
C ARG A 308 -0.33 -13.54 0.34
N THR A 309 0.21 -14.65 0.85
CA THR A 309 1.03 -14.65 2.08
C THR A 309 2.42 -14.06 1.85
N TYR A 310 3.06 -14.36 0.71
CA TYR A 310 4.47 -14.01 0.49
C TYR A 310 4.71 -12.70 -0.29
N THR A 311 3.69 -12.14 -0.94
CA THR A 311 3.85 -10.95 -1.80
C THR A 311 3.20 -9.71 -1.20
N GLN A 312 1.88 -9.60 -1.32
CA GLN A 312 1.13 -8.40 -0.96
C GLN A 312 1.16 -8.19 0.55
N LEU A 313 1.60 -7.01 0.98
CA LEU A 313 1.74 -6.56 2.36
C LEU A 313 2.84 -7.25 3.20
N SER A 314 3.38 -8.41 2.80
CA SER A 314 4.57 -8.97 3.45
C SER A 314 5.87 -8.54 2.77
N TYR A 315 5.85 -8.38 1.44
CA TYR A 315 7.00 -7.99 0.59
C TYR A 315 8.22 -8.91 0.71
N VAL A 316 8.03 -10.16 1.18
CA VAL A 316 9.15 -11.06 1.48
C VAL A 316 9.62 -11.88 0.28
N ALA A 317 8.79 -11.99 -0.76
CA ALA A 317 9.13 -12.77 -1.94
C ALA A 317 8.69 -12.10 -3.24
N ARG A 318 9.48 -12.35 -4.29
CA ARG A 318 9.09 -12.20 -5.68
C ARG A 318 8.72 -13.58 -6.21
N LEU A 319 7.44 -13.76 -6.49
CA LEU A 319 6.93 -15.04 -6.96
C LEU A 319 6.93 -15.08 -8.50
N THR A 320 7.20 -16.26 -9.05
CA THR A 320 7.03 -16.55 -10.47
C THR A 320 6.19 -17.82 -10.59
N SER A 321 5.00 -17.73 -11.17
CA SER A 321 4.18 -18.92 -11.44
C SER A 321 4.84 -19.77 -12.54
N VAL A 322 4.98 -21.06 -12.28
CA VAL A 322 5.64 -22.00 -13.20
C VAL A 322 4.86 -23.30 -13.33
N THR A 323 5.02 -23.97 -14.46
CA THR A 323 4.59 -25.37 -14.66
C THR A 323 5.78 -26.19 -15.16
N ALA A 324 5.68 -27.52 -15.11
CA ALA A 324 6.77 -28.39 -15.53
C ALA A 324 7.17 -28.18 -17.01
N ASP A 325 6.19 -27.89 -17.86
CA ASP A 325 6.30 -27.81 -19.32
C ASP A 325 5.99 -26.41 -19.89
N GLY A 326 5.67 -25.44 -19.04
CA GLY A 326 5.26 -24.10 -19.45
C GLY A 326 3.84 -24.01 -20.01
N GLN A 327 3.03 -25.08 -19.91
CA GLN A 327 1.64 -25.08 -20.37
C GLN A 327 0.67 -24.65 -19.27
N PRO A 328 -0.52 -24.12 -19.64
CA PRO A 328 -1.57 -23.78 -18.68
C PRO A 328 -2.08 -25.01 -17.92
N ILE A 329 -2.58 -24.77 -16.70
CA ILE A 329 -3.23 -25.81 -15.89
C ILE A 329 -4.68 -25.45 -15.58
N ARG A 330 -5.48 -26.48 -15.33
CA ARG A 330 -6.84 -26.33 -14.79
C ARG A 330 -6.81 -26.56 -13.29
N SER A 331 -7.38 -25.65 -12.51
CA SER A 331 -7.55 -25.80 -11.07
C SER A 331 -8.65 -26.80 -10.73
N ARG A 332 -8.80 -27.13 -9.45
CA ARG A 332 -9.78 -28.11 -8.95
C ARG A 332 -11.20 -27.87 -9.46
N HIS A 333 -11.64 -26.61 -9.47
CA HIS A 333 -12.99 -26.21 -9.86
C HIS A 333 -13.02 -25.55 -11.24
N GLY A 334 -11.96 -25.72 -12.04
CA GLY A 334 -11.98 -25.40 -13.46
C GLY A 334 -11.71 -23.94 -13.80
N LEU A 335 -10.84 -23.24 -13.06
CA LEU A 335 -10.18 -22.04 -13.57
C LEU A 335 -8.95 -22.43 -14.39
N THR A 336 -8.60 -21.61 -15.37
CA THR A 336 -7.40 -21.80 -16.20
C THR A 336 -6.31 -20.81 -15.77
N PHE A 337 -5.20 -21.34 -15.27
CA PHE A 337 -4.03 -20.53 -14.91
C PHE A 337 -2.91 -20.70 -15.92
N VAL A 338 -2.30 -19.59 -16.29
CA VAL A 338 -1.18 -19.54 -17.22
C VAL A 338 0.12 -19.34 -16.43
N PRO A 339 1.14 -20.19 -16.62
CA PRO A 339 2.45 -19.99 -16.01
C PRO A 339 3.18 -18.83 -16.68
N ARG A 340 4.03 -18.13 -15.93
CA ARG A 340 4.97 -17.16 -16.52
C ARG A 340 6.10 -17.84 -17.28
N THR A 341 6.48 -19.05 -16.89
CA THR A 341 7.54 -19.82 -17.54
C THR A 341 7.47 -21.30 -17.16
N ALA A 342 8.18 -22.16 -17.90
CA ALA A 342 8.49 -23.51 -17.44
C ALA A 342 9.50 -23.47 -16.28
N VAL A 343 9.58 -24.55 -15.50
CA VAL A 343 10.62 -24.66 -14.45
C VAL A 343 12.02 -24.61 -15.10
N THR A 344 12.74 -23.52 -14.85
CA THR A 344 14.04 -23.22 -15.49
C THR A 344 15.21 -23.10 -14.50
N GLY A 345 14.99 -23.45 -13.21
CA GLY A 345 15.98 -23.30 -12.14
C GLY A 345 16.15 -21.85 -11.67
N GLY A 346 17.13 -21.60 -10.79
CA GLY A 346 17.47 -20.23 -10.34
C GLY A 346 16.58 -19.61 -9.25
N TYR A 347 15.61 -20.37 -8.73
CA TYR A 347 14.82 -19.98 -7.58
C TYR A 347 15.55 -20.28 -6.27
N ASP A 348 15.44 -19.37 -5.31
CA ASP A 348 15.92 -19.60 -3.95
C ASP A 348 15.00 -20.62 -3.24
N ARG A 349 13.72 -20.67 -3.64
CA ARG A 349 12.71 -21.65 -3.18
C ARG A 349 11.76 -22.05 -4.31
N LEU A 350 11.37 -23.31 -4.37
CA LEU A 350 10.27 -23.77 -5.22
C LEU A 350 9.07 -24.18 -4.35
N LEU A 351 8.06 -23.34 -4.27
CA LEU A 351 6.85 -23.60 -3.49
C LEU A 351 5.89 -24.47 -4.31
N VAL A 352 5.35 -25.51 -3.69
CA VAL A 352 4.36 -26.41 -4.30
C VAL A 352 3.06 -26.32 -3.51
N PRO A 353 2.06 -25.54 -3.99
CA PRO A 353 0.76 -25.45 -3.38
C PRO A 353 -0.05 -26.73 -3.62
N GLY A 354 -0.82 -27.14 -2.61
CA GLY A 354 -1.86 -28.17 -2.73
C GLY A 354 -1.59 -29.37 -1.84
N GLN A 355 -2.62 -29.81 -1.09
CA GLN A 355 -2.52 -31.00 -0.24
C GLN A 355 -2.27 -32.28 -1.05
N ASP A 356 -2.89 -32.39 -2.23
CA ASP A 356 -2.73 -33.58 -3.08
C ASP A 356 -1.29 -33.71 -3.60
N ALA A 357 -0.72 -32.60 -4.10
CA ALA A 357 0.69 -32.53 -4.48
C ALA A 357 1.62 -32.86 -3.29
N ALA A 358 1.31 -32.34 -2.09
CA ALA A 358 2.08 -32.61 -0.88
C ALA A 358 2.04 -34.09 -0.44
N ARG A 359 0.88 -34.74 -0.54
CA ARG A 359 0.73 -36.16 -0.19
C ARG A 359 1.44 -37.08 -1.17
N THR A 360 1.29 -36.79 -2.46
CA THR A 360 1.81 -37.64 -3.54
C THR A 360 3.28 -37.40 -3.85
N HIS A 361 3.87 -36.31 -3.34
CA HIS A 361 5.20 -35.86 -3.72
C HIS A 361 5.34 -35.77 -5.25
N ALA A 362 4.32 -35.23 -5.93
CA ALA A 362 4.16 -35.27 -7.38
C ALA A 362 5.21 -34.49 -8.20
N VAL A 363 6.25 -33.96 -7.56
CA VAL A 363 7.24 -33.06 -8.15
C VAL A 363 8.63 -33.69 -8.05
N ASP A 364 9.44 -33.52 -9.10
CA ASP A 364 10.82 -33.97 -9.13
C ASP A 364 11.61 -33.44 -7.91
N VAL A 365 12.17 -34.37 -7.15
CA VAL A 365 12.99 -34.09 -5.97
C VAL A 365 14.24 -33.28 -6.31
N ALA A 366 14.74 -33.36 -7.54
CA ALA A 366 15.87 -32.57 -8.02
C ALA A 366 15.59 -31.07 -7.98
N TRP A 367 14.31 -30.66 -8.05
CA TRP A 367 13.90 -29.26 -7.96
C TRP A 367 13.75 -28.75 -6.52
N LYS A 368 14.02 -29.60 -5.51
CA LYS A 368 13.94 -29.28 -4.08
C LYS A 368 12.60 -28.61 -3.69
N PRO A 369 11.46 -29.28 -3.98
CA PRO A 369 10.14 -28.71 -3.75
C PRO A 369 9.85 -28.47 -2.26
N VAL A 370 9.16 -27.38 -1.96
CA VAL A 370 8.63 -27.06 -0.62
C VAL A 370 7.12 -27.17 -0.64
N TYR A 371 6.60 -28.24 -0.02
CA TYR A 371 5.17 -28.50 0.10
C TYR A 371 4.56 -27.77 1.31
N VAL A 372 4.01 -26.58 1.05
CA VAL A 372 3.46 -25.69 2.08
C VAL A 372 2.15 -26.17 2.70
N HIS A 373 1.43 -27.10 2.05
CA HIS A 373 0.17 -27.69 2.53
C HIS A 373 0.32 -29.16 2.95
N SER A 374 1.47 -29.55 3.52
CA SER A 374 1.70 -30.92 4.01
C SER A 374 0.85 -31.29 5.23
N ARG A 375 0.44 -30.30 6.04
CA ARG A 375 -0.45 -30.50 7.20
C ARG A 375 -1.91 -30.25 6.80
N ALA A 376 -2.81 -31.08 7.33
CA ALA A 376 -4.24 -30.84 7.22
C ALA A 376 -4.62 -29.56 7.98
N GLY A 377 -5.53 -28.76 7.40
CA GLY A 377 -5.96 -27.48 7.95
C GLY A 377 -6.42 -26.52 6.86
N PHE A 378 -6.80 -25.31 7.25
CA PHE A 378 -7.11 -24.26 6.28
C PHE A 378 -5.81 -23.87 5.56
N PRO A 379 -5.78 -23.67 4.23
CA PRO A 379 -4.52 -23.52 3.50
C PRO A 379 -3.59 -22.41 4.03
N PHE A 380 -4.14 -21.28 4.49
CA PHE A 380 -3.36 -20.19 5.08
C PHE A 380 -2.65 -20.56 6.38
N ASP A 381 -3.10 -21.58 7.13
CA ASP A 381 -2.38 -22.08 8.31
C ASP A 381 -0.98 -22.61 7.91
N GLY A 382 -0.88 -23.23 6.73
CA GLY A 382 0.38 -23.77 6.20
C GLY A 382 1.35 -22.68 5.81
N THR A 383 0.89 -21.70 5.03
CA THR A 383 1.73 -20.60 4.54
C THR A 383 2.14 -19.62 5.63
N LEU A 384 1.28 -19.33 6.61
CA LEU A 384 1.64 -18.48 7.75
C LEU A 384 2.70 -19.13 8.63
N ARG A 385 2.62 -20.45 8.84
CA ARG A 385 3.62 -21.21 9.60
C ARG A 385 4.97 -21.26 8.87
N ASP A 386 4.94 -21.50 7.55
CA ASP A 386 6.17 -21.46 6.74
C ASP A 386 6.80 -20.07 6.77
N LEU A 387 6.01 -19.02 6.53
CA LEU A 387 6.46 -17.63 6.61
C LEU A 387 7.11 -17.30 7.95
N ALA A 388 6.52 -17.72 9.06
CA ALA A 388 7.08 -17.49 10.39
C ALA A 388 8.39 -18.22 10.62
N ALA A 389 8.50 -19.45 10.13
CA ALA A 389 9.68 -20.30 10.27
C ALA A 389 10.84 -19.83 9.38
N THR A 390 10.57 -19.41 8.15
CA THR A 390 11.60 -19.02 7.18
C THR A 390 11.98 -17.56 7.27
N THR A 391 11.07 -16.73 7.78
CA THR A 391 11.24 -15.28 7.80
C THR A 391 11.30 -14.77 9.24
N ASP A 392 10.14 -14.54 9.87
CA ASP A 392 10.02 -14.15 11.27
C ASP A 392 8.55 -14.13 11.72
N ALA A 393 8.32 -14.28 13.03
CA ALA A 393 6.97 -14.27 13.60
C ALA A 393 6.24 -12.92 13.47
N PRO A 394 6.88 -11.74 13.63
CA PRO A 394 6.24 -10.44 13.41
C PRO A 394 5.65 -10.27 12.01
N THR A 395 6.36 -10.71 10.96
CA THR A 395 5.88 -10.64 9.58
C THR A 395 4.65 -11.52 9.39
N ALA A 396 4.68 -12.77 9.89
CA ALA A 396 3.54 -13.67 9.80
C ALA A 396 2.31 -13.14 10.56
N ARG A 397 2.50 -12.53 11.75
CA ARG A 397 1.40 -11.88 12.50
C ARG A 397 0.84 -10.67 11.76
N TRP A 398 1.69 -9.88 11.13
CA TRP A 398 1.26 -8.77 10.28
C TRP A 398 0.40 -9.29 9.11
N VAL A 399 0.85 -10.32 8.41
CA VAL A 399 0.05 -10.92 7.33
C VAL A 399 -1.29 -11.44 7.85
N ALA A 400 -1.29 -12.22 8.94
CA ALA A 400 -2.53 -12.72 9.55
C ALA A 400 -3.50 -11.60 9.93
N LYS A 401 -3.00 -10.50 10.51
CA LYS A 401 -3.79 -9.30 10.80
C LYS A 401 -4.39 -8.67 9.54
N THR A 402 -3.64 -8.59 8.43
CA THR A 402 -4.16 -8.05 7.16
C THR A 402 -5.16 -8.97 6.48
N LEU A 403 -5.10 -10.27 6.76
CA LEU A 403 -6.09 -11.26 6.33
C LEU A 403 -7.33 -11.30 7.22
N GLU A 404 -7.32 -10.59 8.36
CA GLU A 404 -8.27 -10.74 9.47
C GLU A 404 -8.42 -12.20 9.90
N TYR A 405 -7.26 -12.85 10.05
CA TYR A 405 -7.12 -14.24 10.43
C TYR A 405 -6.40 -14.39 11.76
N ARG A 406 -6.65 -15.52 12.43
CA ARG A 406 -5.96 -15.91 13.66
C ARG A 406 -4.47 -16.18 13.38
N ALA A 407 -3.64 -15.97 14.41
CA ALA A 407 -2.19 -16.18 14.34
C ALA A 407 -1.66 -16.95 15.56
N ASP A 408 -2.51 -17.74 16.21
CA ASP A 408 -2.26 -18.29 17.55
C ASP A 408 -1.09 -19.30 17.59
N ASP A 409 -0.84 -20.01 16.48
CA ASP A 409 0.18 -21.05 16.36
C ASP A 409 1.45 -20.60 15.62
N VAL A 410 1.55 -19.30 15.32
CA VAL A 410 2.67 -18.71 14.61
C VAL A 410 3.90 -18.64 15.52
N THR A 411 4.88 -19.50 15.23
CA THR A 411 6.16 -19.60 15.95
C THR A 411 7.33 -19.39 14.99
N GLY A 412 8.34 -18.65 15.45
CA GLY A 412 9.49 -18.27 14.63
C GLY A 412 10.36 -17.24 15.33
N PRO A 413 11.43 -16.76 14.70
CA PRO A 413 12.26 -15.68 15.23
C PRO A 413 11.41 -14.48 15.63
N ALA A 414 11.59 -14.01 16.87
CA ALA A 414 10.81 -12.90 17.41
C ALA A 414 11.27 -11.53 16.89
N VAL A 415 12.49 -11.45 16.35
CA VAL A 415 13.12 -10.20 15.91
C VAL A 415 13.52 -10.31 14.43
N PRO A 416 13.10 -9.35 13.58
CA PRO A 416 13.43 -9.31 12.16
C PRO A 416 14.85 -8.73 11.96
N TRP A 417 15.88 -9.47 12.38
CA TRP A 417 17.26 -8.95 12.43
C TRP A 417 17.79 -8.43 11.09
N SER A 418 17.45 -9.08 9.97
CA SER A 418 17.97 -8.69 8.65
C SER A 418 17.57 -7.27 8.22
N PRO A 419 16.27 -6.91 8.12
CA PRO A 419 15.89 -5.55 7.75
C PRO A 419 16.25 -4.52 8.82
N LEU A 420 16.25 -4.90 10.11
CA LEU A 420 16.68 -4.01 11.19
C LEU A 420 18.15 -3.62 11.07
N LEU A 421 19.03 -4.59 10.82
CA LEU A 421 20.46 -4.33 10.66
C LEU A 421 20.71 -3.43 9.45
N LEU A 422 20.05 -3.70 8.32
CA LEU A 422 20.19 -2.88 7.12
C LEU A 422 19.72 -1.44 7.32
N MET A 423 18.60 -1.24 8.02
CA MET A 423 18.14 0.09 8.40
C MET A 423 19.16 0.81 9.30
N VAL A 424 19.69 0.13 10.33
CA VAL A 424 20.69 0.72 11.24
C VAL A 424 21.99 1.05 10.52
N LEU A 425 22.44 0.20 9.59
CA LEU A 425 23.63 0.47 8.77
C LEU A 425 23.41 1.67 7.85
N ALA A 426 22.24 1.79 7.22
CA ALA A 426 21.89 2.97 6.43
C ALA A 426 21.87 4.24 7.28
N MET A 427 21.34 4.17 8.50
CA MET A 427 21.38 5.29 9.46
C MET A 427 22.81 5.66 9.84
N ALA A 428 23.66 4.68 10.14
CA ALA A 428 25.05 4.90 10.49
C ALA A 428 25.82 5.53 9.33
N ALA A 429 25.64 5.03 8.11
CA ALA A 429 26.27 5.57 6.90
C ALA A 429 25.89 7.04 6.67
N GLY A 430 24.60 7.39 6.76
CA GLY A 430 24.12 8.77 6.63
C GLY A 430 24.71 9.70 7.69
N GLY A 431 24.75 9.26 8.95
CA GLY A 431 25.35 10.02 10.05
C GLY A 431 26.86 10.24 9.86
N ILE A 432 27.60 9.22 9.42
CA ILE A 432 29.04 9.29 9.15
C ILE A 432 29.33 10.23 7.97
N LEU A 433 28.61 10.10 6.86
CA LEU A 433 28.75 10.95 5.68
C LEU A 433 28.50 12.42 6.02
N TYR A 434 27.46 12.71 6.80
CA TYR A 434 27.18 14.06 7.29
C TYR A 434 28.33 14.61 8.15
N ALA A 435 28.84 13.80 9.08
CA ALA A 435 29.96 14.21 9.93
C ALA A 435 31.24 14.47 9.13
N MET A 436 31.55 13.62 8.14
CA MET A 436 32.69 13.77 7.24
C MET A 436 32.56 15.02 6.35
N ALA A 437 31.40 15.22 5.72
CA ALA A 437 31.14 16.40 4.88
C ALA A 437 31.31 17.70 5.69
N ARG A 438 30.79 17.72 6.91
CA ARG A 438 30.94 18.85 7.83
C ARG A 438 32.41 19.08 8.22
N ALA A 439 33.16 18.01 8.52
CA ALA A 439 34.58 18.10 8.85
C ALA A 439 35.41 18.63 7.67
N ALA A 440 35.10 18.20 6.44
CA ALA A 440 35.73 18.70 5.22
C ALA A 440 35.40 20.19 4.98
N LEU A 441 34.13 20.58 5.12
CA LEU A 441 33.67 21.98 5.04
C LEU A 441 34.28 22.89 6.12
N ALA A 442 34.66 22.33 7.28
CA ALA A 442 35.36 23.07 8.32
C ALA A 442 36.83 23.38 7.95
N ARG A 443 37.45 22.55 7.09
CA ARG A 443 38.86 22.68 6.66
C ARG A 443 39.09 23.61 5.47
N LEU A 444 38.03 24.16 4.85
CA LEU A 444 38.12 25.07 3.70
C LEU A 444 37.98 26.54 4.17
N PRO A 445 39.07 27.32 4.28
CA PRO A 445 39.05 28.64 4.93
C PRO A 445 38.52 29.77 4.02
N ARG A 446 38.48 29.59 2.69
CA ARG A 446 38.11 30.66 1.72
C ARG A 446 36.70 30.58 1.13
N LEU A 447 35.98 29.46 1.29
CA LEU A 447 34.60 29.29 0.81
C LEU A 447 33.58 29.22 1.98
N ARG A 448 34.01 29.70 3.14
CA ARG A 448 33.55 29.26 4.46
C ARG A 448 32.08 29.55 4.77
N ASN A 449 31.50 30.58 4.15
CA ASN A 449 30.10 30.90 4.37
C ASN A 449 29.25 30.33 3.24
N TRP A 450 29.46 30.74 1.99
CA TRP A 450 28.55 30.38 0.90
C TRP A 450 28.45 28.87 0.62
N LEU A 451 29.56 28.11 0.60
CA LEU A 451 29.51 26.65 0.39
C LEU A 451 28.97 25.88 1.61
N ARG A 452 29.21 26.38 2.83
CA ARG A 452 28.60 25.80 4.04
C ARG A 452 27.09 26.00 4.03
N HIS A 453 26.63 27.18 3.61
CA HIS A 453 25.22 27.47 3.45
C HIS A 453 24.61 26.67 2.31
N LEU A 454 25.30 26.52 1.18
CA LEU A 454 24.84 25.69 0.06
C LEU A 454 24.73 24.21 0.47
N ALA A 455 25.70 23.69 1.22
CA ALA A 455 25.68 22.32 1.73
C ALA A 455 24.59 22.10 2.77
N GLU A 456 24.41 23.04 3.71
CA GLU A 456 23.30 22.99 4.69
C GLU A 456 21.94 23.14 4.00
N MET A 457 21.86 23.96 2.95
CA MET A 457 20.66 24.14 2.13
C MET A 457 20.36 22.90 1.29
N LEU A 458 21.37 22.23 0.72
CA LEU A 458 21.23 20.95 0.02
C LEU A 458 20.79 19.85 0.98
N VAL A 459 21.36 19.77 2.18
CA VAL A 459 20.93 18.80 3.21
C VAL A 459 19.48 19.08 3.65
N ALA A 460 19.11 20.34 3.88
CA ALA A 460 17.74 20.73 4.22
C ALA A 460 16.77 20.49 3.06
N MET A 461 17.21 20.72 1.81
CA MET A 461 16.44 20.46 0.61
C MET A 461 16.23 18.97 0.40
N VAL A 462 17.26 18.14 0.57
CA VAL A 462 17.16 16.67 0.51
C VAL A 462 16.24 16.17 1.63
N ALA A 463 16.36 16.69 2.85
CA ALA A 463 15.45 16.35 3.95
C ALA A 463 14.00 16.77 3.65
N GLY A 464 13.79 17.96 3.10
CA GLY A 464 12.48 18.46 2.69
C GLY A 464 11.89 17.64 1.53
N MET A 465 12.70 17.26 0.55
CA MET A 465 12.31 16.38 -0.56
C MET A 465 12.04 14.95 -0.07
N THR A 466 12.74 14.47 0.96
CA THR A 466 12.50 13.15 1.58
C THR A 466 11.18 13.16 2.36
N LEU A 467 10.91 14.23 3.11
CA LEU A 467 9.62 14.44 3.79
C LEU A 467 8.48 14.60 2.80
N LEU A 468 8.70 15.29 1.68
CA LEU A 468 7.75 15.42 0.59
C LEU A 468 7.51 14.07 -0.10
N GLY A 469 8.56 13.30 -0.38
CA GLY A 469 8.46 11.96 -0.96
C GLY A 469 7.69 11.00 -0.04
N LEU A 470 8.00 11.00 1.26
CA LEU A 470 7.26 10.25 2.27
C LEU A 470 5.80 10.71 2.32
N PHE A 471 5.53 12.01 2.23
CA PHE A 471 4.18 12.55 2.16
C PHE A 471 3.44 12.14 0.88
N VAL A 472 4.09 12.10 -0.28
CA VAL A 472 3.49 11.62 -1.55
C VAL A 472 3.19 10.12 -1.45
N LEU A 473 4.09 9.31 -0.91
CA LEU A 473 3.87 7.88 -0.66
C LEU A 473 2.72 7.62 0.32
N LEU A 474 2.56 8.48 1.32
CA LEU A 474 1.47 8.41 2.29
C LEU A 474 0.20 9.15 1.82
N SER A 475 0.27 9.94 0.73
CA SER A 475 -0.83 10.78 0.26
C SER A 475 -2.13 10.03 -0.12
N PRO A 476 -2.09 8.77 -0.60
CA PRO A 476 -3.30 7.97 -0.80
C PRO A 476 -4.09 7.74 0.50
N TRP A 477 -3.42 7.81 1.66
CA TRP A 477 -3.99 7.62 2.99
C TRP A 477 -4.48 8.93 3.64
N ILE A 478 -4.17 10.09 3.04
CA ILE A 478 -4.39 11.42 3.64
C ILE A 478 -5.52 12.21 2.92
N GLY A 479 -5.78 11.94 1.63
CA GLY A 479 -6.95 12.46 0.90
C GLY A 479 -6.72 13.79 0.15
N GLY A 480 -7.38 13.90 -1.03
CA GLY A 480 -7.17 14.92 -2.07
C GLY A 480 -7.24 16.40 -1.65
N ALA A 481 -8.11 16.75 -0.70
CA ALA A 481 -8.34 18.14 -0.31
C ALA A 481 -7.30 18.68 0.69
N ALA A 482 -6.57 17.81 1.39
CA ALA A 482 -5.48 18.18 2.29
C ALA A 482 -4.15 18.45 1.56
N LEU A 483 -4.05 18.08 0.27
CA LEU A 483 -2.82 18.24 -0.53
C LEU A 483 -2.44 19.72 -0.77
N SER A 484 -3.41 20.63 -0.81
CA SER A 484 -3.10 22.05 -0.90
C SER A 484 -2.82 22.64 0.49
N ALA A 485 -3.73 22.58 1.45
CA ALA A 485 -3.54 23.26 2.73
C ALA A 485 -2.41 22.64 3.59
N THR A 486 -2.32 21.31 3.68
CA THR A 486 -1.36 20.63 4.57
C THR A 486 0.03 20.55 3.96
N GLY A 487 0.15 20.45 2.63
CA GLY A 487 1.41 20.57 1.91
C GLY A 487 2.00 21.98 2.04
N HIS A 488 1.16 23.02 1.91
CA HIS A 488 1.59 24.40 2.17
C HIS A 488 1.94 24.61 3.64
N VAL A 489 1.22 24.01 4.61
CA VAL A 489 1.55 24.10 6.04
C VAL A 489 2.83 23.35 6.40
N LEU A 490 3.09 22.16 5.84
CA LEU A 490 4.36 21.44 6.03
C LEU A 490 5.53 22.16 5.38
N MET A 491 5.31 22.74 4.20
CA MET A 491 6.27 23.65 3.56
C MET A 491 6.47 24.91 4.41
N LEU A 492 5.41 25.49 4.98
CA LEU A 492 5.48 26.63 5.89
C LEU A 492 6.17 26.27 7.19
N VAL A 493 5.96 25.07 7.74
CA VAL A 493 6.60 24.59 8.98
C VAL A 493 8.07 24.28 8.72
N ALA A 494 8.42 23.69 7.57
CA ALA A 494 9.81 23.53 7.16
C ALA A 494 10.48 24.88 6.90
N MET A 495 9.77 25.83 6.28
CA MET A 495 10.23 27.19 5.99
C MET A 495 10.34 28.04 7.27
N VAL A 496 9.39 27.94 8.19
CA VAL A 496 9.39 28.58 9.51
C VAL A 496 10.43 27.94 10.41
N ALA A 497 10.65 26.62 10.36
CA ALA A 497 11.77 25.98 11.02
C ALA A 497 13.11 26.47 10.45
N LEU A 498 13.23 26.64 9.12
CA LEU A 498 14.37 27.28 8.46
C LEU A 498 14.55 28.74 8.88
N ILE A 499 13.47 29.50 9.07
CA ILE A 499 13.48 30.90 9.51
C ILE A 499 13.82 31.02 11.01
N LEU A 500 13.26 30.16 11.87
CA LEU A 500 13.50 30.12 13.32
C LEU A 500 14.91 29.62 13.66
N VAL A 501 15.46 28.68 12.89
CA VAL A 501 16.89 28.31 12.94
C VAL A 501 17.79 29.50 12.57
N ARG A 502 17.24 30.53 11.92
CA ARG A 502 17.96 31.68 11.34
C ARG A 502 17.55 33.05 11.91
N TRP A 503 16.70 33.11 12.95
CA TRP A 503 16.14 34.36 13.49
C TRP A 503 17.22 35.32 14.00
N GLU A 504 18.29 34.80 14.60
CA GLU A 504 19.42 35.63 15.09
C GLU A 504 20.26 36.26 13.97
N HIS A 505 20.17 35.80 12.72
CA HIS A 505 20.95 36.34 11.60
C HIS A 505 20.20 37.37 10.74
N TYR A 506 18.86 37.35 10.71
CA TYR A 506 18.10 38.43 10.08
C TYR A 506 17.97 39.65 10.99
N ALA A 507 17.98 39.45 12.31
CA ALA A 507 17.98 40.55 13.30
C ALA A 507 19.33 41.30 13.36
N ALA A 508 20.42 40.71 12.87
CA ALA A 508 21.74 41.32 12.83
C ALA A 508 22.15 41.64 11.39
N ALA A 509 21.54 42.68 10.80
CA ALA A 509 22.08 43.28 9.59
C ALA A 509 23.53 43.76 9.86
N PRO A 510 24.52 43.34 9.07
CA PRO A 510 25.90 43.73 9.33
C PRO A 510 26.13 45.20 8.96
N ALA A 511 26.75 45.95 9.87
CA ALA A 511 26.99 47.41 9.79
C ALA A 511 27.84 47.91 8.59
N TRP A 512 28.16 47.06 7.61
CA TRP A 512 28.84 47.45 6.37
C TRP A 512 27.89 47.96 5.28
N ALA A 513 26.57 47.77 5.41
CA ALA A 513 25.59 48.26 4.44
C ALA A 513 25.41 49.80 4.44
N PHE A 514 26.00 50.53 5.39
CA PHE A 514 25.86 51.99 5.54
C PHE A 514 27.19 52.76 5.59
N ARG A 515 28.25 52.31 4.91
CA ARG A 515 29.44 53.17 4.66
C ARG A 515 29.62 53.45 3.17
N SER A 516 28.99 54.52 2.70
CA SER A 516 29.44 55.20 1.48
C SER A 516 30.67 56.05 1.79
N ARG A 517 31.77 55.82 1.08
CA ARG A 517 32.91 56.76 1.03
C ARG A 517 32.63 57.78 -0.06
N ARG A 518 32.43 59.05 0.30
CA ARG A 518 33.13 60.24 -0.24
C ARG A 518 32.61 61.49 0.45
N GLY A 519 33.56 62.32 0.88
CA GLY A 519 33.32 63.50 1.70
C GLY A 519 32.59 64.64 0.98
N GLY A 520 31.88 65.40 1.78
CA GLY A 520 31.22 66.67 1.46
C GLY A 520 30.40 67.06 2.68
N ALA A 521 30.82 68.11 3.40
CA ALA A 521 30.14 68.59 4.60
C ALA A 521 28.75 69.16 4.26
N VAL A 522 27.71 68.74 4.98
CA VAL A 522 26.38 69.39 5.05
C VAL A 522 25.85 69.23 6.49
N PRO A 523 25.28 70.28 7.14
CA PRO A 523 25.06 70.36 8.59
C PRO A 523 23.75 69.67 9.05
N PRO A 524 23.49 69.54 10.37
CA PRO A 524 22.46 68.64 10.88
C PRO A 524 21.09 69.32 10.97
N SER A 525 20.16 68.93 10.10
CA SER A 525 18.71 68.99 10.37
C SER A 525 17.93 68.40 9.19
N ALA A 526 17.38 67.19 9.35
CA ALA A 526 16.10 66.75 8.79
C ALA A 526 15.90 65.25 9.09
N GLU A 527 14.83 64.93 9.82
CA GLU A 527 14.34 63.56 10.03
C GLU A 527 13.92 62.92 8.68
N PRO A 528 14.08 61.60 8.48
CA PRO A 528 13.45 60.91 7.37
C PRO A 528 12.02 60.46 7.73
N ASP A 529 11.07 61.04 7.01
CA ASP A 529 9.64 60.72 6.96
C ASP A 529 9.39 59.34 6.32
N PHE A 530 8.58 58.50 6.95
CA PHE A 530 8.16 57.18 6.45
C PHE A 530 6.94 57.35 5.53
N GLY A 531 7.20 57.55 4.23
CA GLY A 531 6.17 57.74 3.20
C GLY A 531 5.73 56.45 2.50
N THR A 532 4.44 56.22 2.50
CA THR A 532 3.65 55.06 2.06
C THR A 532 3.69 54.80 0.55
N ASN A 533 3.55 53.51 0.22
CA ASN A 533 3.60 52.85 -1.09
C ASN A 533 2.54 53.37 -2.09
N ARG A 534 2.97 53.95 -3.23
CA ARG A 534 2.10 54.45 -4.32
C ARG A 534 2.32 53.58 -5.57
N TYR A 535 1.55 52.50 -5.70
CA TYR A 535 1.59 51.59 -6.86
C TYR A 535 0.19 51.04 -7.25
N VAL A 536 -0.88 51.82 -7.02
CA VAL A 536 -2.27 51.41 -7.31
C VAL A 536 -3.06 52.43 -8.18
N GLU A 537 -2.43 53.46 -8.75
CA GLU A 537 -3.18 54.53 -9.44
C GLU A 537 -2.89 54.71 -10.94
N GLU A 538 -2.40 53.67 -11.64
CA GLU A 538 -1.98 53.80 -13.04
C GLU A 538 -2.64 52.81 -14.03
N VAL A 539 -3.80 52.23 -13.68
CA VAL A 539 -4.58 51.36 -14.60
C VAL A 539 -6.05 51.79 -14.75
N SER A 540 -6.50 52.89 -14.12
CA SER A 540 -7.91 53.34 -14.15
C SER A 540 -8.17 54.67 -14.87
N ARG A 541 -7.27 55.14 -15.76
CA ARG A 541 -7.45 56.41 -16.51
C ARG A 541 -7.11 56.35 -18.00
N GLN A 542 -7.41 55.25 -18.70
CA GLN A 542 -7.49 55.26 -20.16
C GLN A 542 -8.76 54.56 -20.63
N GLY A 543 -9.86 55.32 -20.66
CA GLY A 543 -11.13 54.86 -21.20
C GLY A 543 -12.23 55.90 -21.02
N THR A 544 -12.16 57.01 -21.76
CA THR A 544 -13.31 57.79 -22.29
C THR A 544 -12.82 59.12 -22.87
N SER A 545 -12.85 59.27 -24.20
CA SER A 545 -13.62 60.28 -24.93
C SER A 545 -12.99 60.62 -26.30
N SER A 546 -13.76 60.24 -27.32
CA SER A 546 -13.75 60.59 -28.74
C SER A 546 -13.57 62.07 -29.12
N GLY A 547 -13.08 62.34 -30.34
CA GLY A 547 -13.68 63.40 -31.18
C GLY A 547 -12.80 64.23 -32.11
N THR A 548 -12.65 63.76 -33.37
CA THR A 548 -12.91 64.48 -34.64
C THR A 548 -11.97 65.59 -35.20
N THR A 549 -11.47 65.30 -36.43
CA THR A 549 -11.34 66.11 -37.68
C THR A 549 -10.27 67.19 -37.93
N ARG A 550 -9.61 67.00 -39.10
CA ARG A 550 -9.12 67.90 -40.20
C ARG A 550 -7.65 67.62 -40.49
N THR A 551 -7.19 67.36 -41.71
CA THR A 551 -7.63 67.64 -43.10
C THR A 551 -7.27 66.49 -44.02
#